data_AF-A0A6B3FK07-F1
#
_entry.id   AF-A0A6B3FK07-F1
#
_cell.length_a   1.000
_cell.length_b   1.000
_cell.length_c   1.000
_cell.angle_alpha   90.00
_cell.angle_beta   90.00
_cell.angle_gamma   90.00
#
_symmetry.space_group_name_H-M   'P 1'
#
loop_
_entity.id
_entity.type
_entity.pdbx_description
1 polymer ?
#
loop_
_entity_poly.entity_id
_entity_poly.type
_entity_poly.pdbx_seq_one_letter_code
_entity_poly.pdbx_strand_id
1 'polypeptide(L)'
;TTGASVWENAQPTFRATAHGSIALGHNGNLVNTAQLAEMVADLPRKDGRATQVAATNDTDLVTALLAGQRDEDDKPLTIEEAAAKVLPDVKGAFSLVFMDEHTLYAARDPQGIRPLV
;
A
#
# COMPACT_ATOMS: atom_id res chain seq x y z
N THR A 1 6.24 2.47 -13.12
CA THR A 1 5.58 3.14 -12.00
C THR A 1 4.83 4.32 -12.55
N THR A 2 3.56 4.47 -12.17
CA THR A 2 2.78 5.67 -12.49
C THR A 2 3.23 6.84 -11.60
N GLY A 3 3.11 8.06 -12.09
CA GLY A 3 3.45 9.29 -11.35
C GLY A 3 4.55 10.11 -12.02
N ALA A 4 4.69 11.36 -11.61
CA ALA A 4 5.75 12.24 -12.10
C ALA A 4 7.12 11.84 -11.51
N SER A 5 8.21 12.09 -12.25
CA SER A 5 9.59 11.90 -11.75
C SER A 5 9.97 13.01 -10.76
N VAL A 6 9.35 12.99 -9.58
CA VAL A 6 9.58 13.94 -8.48
C VAL A 6 10.05 13.20 -7.25
N TRP A 7 10.78 13.91 -6.37
CA TRP A 7 11.40 13.34 -5.17
C TRP A 7 10.38 12.67 -4.24
N GLU A 8 9.18 13.22 -4.17
CA GLU A 8 8.07 12.74 -3.34
C GLU A 8 7.60 11.33 -3.74
N ASN A 9 7.92 10.88 -4.97
CA ASN A 9 7.58 9.55 -5.49
C ASN A 9 8.74 8.55 -5.34
N ALA A 10 9.84 8.96 -4.71
CA ALA A 10 10.96 8.06 -4.43
C ALA A 10 10.55 6.97 -3.45
N GLN A 11 11.04 5.77 -3.70
CA GLN A 11 10.80 4.60 -2.86
C GLN A 11 12.02 4.30 -1.97
N PRO A 12 11.84 3.63 -0.81
CA PRO A 12 10.58 3.07 -0.29
C PRO A 12 9.61 4.15 0.20
N THR A 13 8.32 3.86 0.06
CA THR A 13 7.27 4.66 0.71
C THR A 13 7.20 4.26 2.19
N PHE A 14 6.88 5.21 3.07
CA PHE A 14 6.84 4.99 4.52
C PHE A 14 5.58 5.61 5.13
N ARG A 15 4.89 4.87 6.01
CA ARG A 15 3.70 5.36 6.74
C ARG A 15 3.67 4.82 8.17
N ALA A 16 3.16 5.64 9.09
CA ALA A 16 2.79 5.17 10.42
C ALA A 16 1.50 4.36 10.36
N THR A 17 1.41 3.31 11.18
CA THR A 17 0.21 2.48 11.38
C THR A 17 -0.24 2.57 12.84
N ALA A 18 -1.30 1.86 13.22
CA ALA A 18 -1.67 1.76 14.63
C ALA A 18 -0.72 0.88 15.45
N HIS A 19 0.05 0.00 14.78
CA HIS A 19 0.92 -1.00 15.40
C HIS A 19 2.41 -0.67 15.28
N GLY A 20 2.74 0.47 14.66
CA GLY A 20 4.12 0.87 14.37
C GLY A 20 4.18 1.62 13.03
N SER A 21 4.84 1.02 12.05
CA SER A 21 5.05 1.62 10.75
C SER A 21 5.14 0.57 9.65
N ILE A 22 5.02 1.03 8.41
CA ILE A 22 5.23 0.22 7.21
C ILE A 22 6.19 0.95 6.27
N ALA A 23 7.14 0.21 5.74
CA ALA A 23 7.91 0.60 4.57
C ALA A 23 7.58 -0.34 3.40
N LEU A 24 7.43 0.20 2.19
CA LEU A 24 7.10 -0.59 1.00
C LEU A 24 7.90 -0.14 -0.22
N GLY A 25 8.51 -1.13 -0.88
CA GLY A 25 9.10 -1.06 -2.21
C GLY A 25 8.29 -1.87 -3.22
N HIS A 26 8.22 -1.34 -4.44
CA HIS A 26 7.41 -1.84 -5.54
C HIS A 26 8.19 -1.74 -6.85
N ASN A 27 8.35 -2.88 -7.52
CA ASN A 27 8.78 -2.98 -8.90
C ASN A 27 7.60 -3.34 -9.78
N GLY A 28 7.13 -2.40 -10.61
CA GLY A 28 5.98 -2.67 -11.45
C GLY A 28 5.16 -1.48 -11.89
N ASN A 29 3.95 -1.79 -12.31
CA ASN A 29 2.89 -0.82 -12.59
C ASN A 29 1.52 -1.41 -12.27
N LEU A 30 0.69 -0.62 -11.63
CA LEU A 30 -0.69 -0.98 -11.33
C LEU A 30 -1.63 -0.41 -12.39
N VAL A 31 -2.67 -1.15 -12.75
CA VAL A 31 -3.60 -0.76 -13.82
C VAL A 31 -4.95 -0.27 -13.28
N ASN A 32 -5.23 -0.48 -11.99
CA ASN A 32 -6.47 -0.07 -11.33
C ASN A 32 -6.24 1.01 -10.26
N THR A 33 -5.29 1.91 -10.49
CA THR A 33 -4.92 2.98 -9.54
C THR A 33 -6.09 3.88 -9.16
N ALA A 34 -7.02 4.15 -10.07
CA ALA A 34 -8.24 4.90 -9.77
C ALA A 34 -9.11 4.19 -8.71
N GLN A 35 -9.31 2.86 -8.87
CA GLN A 35 -10.03 2.05 -7.89
C GLN A 35 -9.30 2.03 -6.53
N LEU A 36 -7.97 1.88 -6.55
CA LEU A 36 -7.18 1.90 -5.32
C LEU A 36 -7.25 3.27 -4.62
N ALA A 37 -7.31 4.37 -5.38
CA ALA A 37 -7.49 5.71 -4.84
C ALA A 37 -8.87 5.90 -4.18
N GLU A 38 -9.92 5.34 -4.76
CA GLU A 38 -11.26 5.28 -4.13
C GLU A 38 -11.21 4.50 -2.81
N MET A 39 -10.58 3.32 -2.80
CA MET A 39 -10.40 2.53 -1.57
C MET A 39 -9.62 3.30 -0.49
N VAL A 40 -8.60 4.08 -0.87
CA VAL A 40 -7.87 4.96 0.06
C VAL A 40 -8.76 6.08 0.60
N ALA A 41 -9.63 6.64 -0.24
CA ALA A 41 -10.56 7.70 0.18
C ALA A 41 -11.62 7.19 1.18
N ASP A 42 -11.97 5.90 1.08
CA ASP A 42 -12.91 5.22 1.98
C ASP A 42 -12.27 4.78 3.31
N LEU A 43 -10.94 4.87 3.45
CA LEU A 43 -10.29 4.55 4.72
C LEU A 43 -10.75 5.48 5.85
N PRO A 44 -10.88 4.96 7.08
CA PRO A 44 -11.24 5.76 8.25
C PRO A 44 -10.27 6.93 8.46
N ARG A 45 -10.81 8.15 8.57
CA ARG A 45 -10.00 9.34 8.83
C ARG A 45 -9.60 9.40 10.30
N LYS A 46 -8.30 9.48 10.58
CA LYS A 46 -7.81 9.84 11.92
C LYS A 46 -8.02 11.35 12.13
N ASP A 47 -8.78 11.72 13.15
CA ASP A 47 -8.90 13.09 13.68
C ASP A 47 -9.43 14.16 12.70
N GLY A 48 -10.22 13.78 11.69
CA GLY A 48 -10.79 14.71 10.70
C GLY A 48 -9.75 15.39 9.80
N ARG A 49 -8.47 15.08 9.96
CA ARG A 49 -7.43 15.44 9.00
C ARG A 49 -7.46 14.37 7.93
N ALA A 50 -7.74 14.77 6.70
CA ALA A 50 -7.37 13.93 5.57
C ALA A 50 -5.91 13.58 5.78
N THR A 51 -5.58 12.28 5.83
CA THR A 51 -4.24 11.85 5.43
C THR A 51 -4.07 12.56 4.09
N GLN A 52 -3.23 13.62 4.04
CA GLN A 52 -2.99 14.38 2.82
C GLN A 52 -2.23 13.43 1.90
N VAL A 53 -2.97 12.50 1.32
CA VAL A 53 -2.51 11.50 0.41
C VAL A 53 -2.92 12.06 -0.93
N ALA A 54 -2.12 13.03 -1.37
CA ALA A 54 -1.80 13.07 -2.78
C ALA A 54 -0.99 11.81 -3.08
N ALA A 55 -1.60 10.62 -3.03
CA ALA A 55 -0.96 9.43 -3.57
C ALA A 55 -0.89 9.64 -5.07
N THR A 56 0.24 10.19 -5.52
CA THR A 56 0.45 10.52 -6.93
C THR A 56 1.07 9.36 -7.70
N ASN A 57 1.35 8.24 -7.03
CA ASN A 57 1.93 7.04 -7.61
C ASN A 57 1.31 5.75 -7.03
N ASP A 58 1.45 4.66 -7.78
CA ASP A 58 0.94 3.32 -7.46
C ASP A 58 1.37 2.81 -6.08
N THR A 59 2.62 3.10 -5.71
CA THR A 59 3.26 2.59 -4.49
C THR A 59 2.62 3.21 -3.26
N ASP A 60 2.39 4.52 -3.27
CA ASP A 60 1.76 5.24 -2.15
C ASP A 60 0.33 4.78 -1.87
N LEU A 61 -0.43 4.44 -2.93
CA LEU A 61 -1.79 3.91 -2.80
C LEU A 61 -1.78 2.59 -2.02
N VAL A 62 -0.93 1.66 -2.41
CA VAL A 62 -0.82 0.35 -1.74
C VAL A 62 -0.34 0.53 -0.29
N THR A 63 0.65 1.38 -0.05
CA THR A 63 1.16 1.64 1.30
C THR A 63 0.11 2.30 2.20
N ALA A 64 -0.71 3.21 1.65
CA ALA A 64 -1.81 3.81 2.39
C ALA A 64 -2.89 2.79 2.76
N LEU A 65 -3.25 1.91 1.82
CA LEU A 65 -4.18 0.81 2.08
C LEU A 65 -3.66 -0.11 3.18
N LEU A 66 -2.43 -0.61 3.06
CA LEU A 66 -1.83 -1.49 4.06
C LEU A 66 -1.71 -0.85 5.46
N ALA A 67 -1.47 0.46 5.52
CA ALA A 67 -1.35 1.19 6.79
C ALA A 67 -2.70 1.48 7.49
N GLY A 68 -3.80 1.51 6.72
CA GLY A 68 -5.07 2.09 7.17
C GLY A 68 -6.23 1.11 7.36
N GLN A 69 -6.07 -0.17 7.00
CA GLN A 69 -7.15 -1.15 7.10
C GLN A 69 -7.65 -1.38 8.53
N ARG A 70 -8.94 -1.69 8.63
CA ARG A 70 -9.60 -2.07 9.88
C ARG A 70 -10.44 -3.34 9.72
N ASP A 71 -10.75 -3.99 10.84
CA ASP A 71 -11.73 -5.06 10.90
C ASP A 71 -13.18 -4.53 10.98
N GLU A 72 -14.13 -5.45 11.07
CA GLU A 72 -15.57 -5.13 11.16
C GLU A 72 -15.94 -4.43 12.48
N ASP A 73 -15.11 -4.55 13.52
CA ASP A 73 -15.25 -3.89 14.82
C ASP A 73 -14.52 -2.53 14.89
N ASP A 74 -14.08 -2.00 13.75
CA ASP A 74 -13.27 -0.77 13.64
C ASP A 74 -11.90 -0.85 14.36
N LYS A 75 -11.34 -2.04 14.56
CA LYS A 75 -9.98 -2.21 15.10
C LYS A 75 -8.94 -2.16 13.98
N PRO A 76 -7.81 -1.47 14.18
CA PRO A 76 -6.72 -1.46 13.19
C PRO A 76 -6.14 -2.86 12.96
N LEU A 77 -5.98 -3.24 11.69
CA LEU A 77 -5.36 -4.51 11.30
C LEU A 77 -3.83 -4.44 11.41
N THR A 78 -3.22 -5.60 11.66
CA THR A 78 -1.78 -5.80 11.44
C THR A 78 -1.43 -5.72 9.95
N ILE A 79 -0.14 -5.62 9.62
CA ILE A 79 0.31 -5.57 8.22
C ILE A 79 -0.04 -6.86 7.47
N GLU A 80 0.11 -8.02 8.12
CA GLU A 80 -0.25 -9.32 7.53
C GLU A 80 -1.74 -9.41 7.20
N GLU A 81 -2.61 -9.06 8.16
CA GLU A 81 -4.06 -9.06 7.97
C GLU A 81 -4.51 -8.05 6.90
N ALA A 82 -3.91 -6.86 6.91
CA ALA A 82 -4.17 -5.84 5.89
C ALA A 82 -3.73 -6.33 4.50
N ALA A 83 -2.57 -6.99 4.39
CA ALA A 83 -2.08 -7.55 3.13
C ALA A 83 -3.03 -8.61 2.57
N ALA A 84 -3.57 -9.49 3.42
CA ALA A 84 -4.56 -10.49 3.01
C ALA A 84 -5.84 -9.87 2.43
N LYS A 85 -6.24 -8.68 2.91
CA LYS A 85 -7.39 -7.93 2.37
C LYS A 85 -7.06 -7.12 1.12
N VAL A 86 -5.91 -6.47 1.08
CA VAL A 86 -5.56 -5.47 0.05
C VAL A 86 -5.00 -6.13 -1.22
N LEU A 87 -4.09 -7.10 -1.09
CA LEU A 87 -3.38 -7.67 -2.25
C LEU A 87 -4.30 -8.30 -3.30
N PRO A 88 -5.44 -8.94 -2.97
CA PRO A 88 -6.39 -9.44 -3.97
C PRO A 88 -6.95 -8.37 -4.90
N ASP A 89 -7.06 -7.11 -4.44
CA ASP A 89 -7.58 -5.99 -5.22
C ASP A 89 -6.49 -5.28 -6.04
N VAL A 90 -5.21 -5.57 -5.82
CA VAL A 90 -4.10 -4.96 -6.55
C VAL A 90 -3.97 -5.62 -7.93
N LYS A 91 -4.21 -4.85 -9.01
CA LYS A 91 -4.16 -5.36 -10.38
C LYS A 91 -3.02 -4.72 -11.16
N GLY A 92 -2.30 -5.54 -11.91
CA GLY A 92 -1.20 -5.11 -12.78
C GLY A 92 -0.06 -6.11 -12.75
N ALA A 93 1.13 -5.63 -13.08
CA ALA A 93 2.37 -6.41 -13.03
C ALA A 93 3.24 -5.83 -11.92
N PHE A 94 3.48 -6.59 -10.85
CA PHE A 94 4.14 -6.08 -9.66
C PHE A 94 4.96 -7.15 -8.91
N SER A 95 6.03 -6.69 -8.28
CA SER A 95 6.68 -7.36 -7.15
C SER A 95 6.80 -6.34 -6.03
N LEU A 96 6.36 -6.72 -4.84
CA LEU A 96 6.33 -5.91 -3.64
C LEU A 96 7.23 -6.54 -2.58
N VAL A 97 7.97 -5.68 -1.88
CA VAL A 97 8.61 -6.02 -0.62
C VAL A 97 8.17 -4.96 0.38
N PHE A 98 7.65 -5.39 1.51
CA PHE A 98 7.16 -4.49 2.54
C PHE A 98 7.45 -5.06 3.92
N MET A 99 7.57 -4.20 4.91
CA MET A 99 7.94 -4.62 6.25
C MET A 99 7.27 -3.77 7.32
N ASP A 100 7.03 -4.40 8.46
CA ASP A 100 6.88 -3.73 9.75
C ASP A 100 8.22 -3.74 10.50
N GLU A 101 8.22 -3.32 11.77
CA GLU A 101 9.43 -3.28 12.61
C GLU A 101 10.07 -4.65 12.87
N HIS A 102 9.37 -5.75 12.61
CA HIS A 102 9.74 -7.08 13.05
C HIS A 102 9.73 -8.13 11.92
N THR A 103 9.02 -7.87 10.84
CA THR A 103 8.72 -8.86 9.80
C THR A 103 8.87 -8.26 8.41
N LEU A 104 9.56 -8.99 7.53
CA LEU A 104 9.67 -8.68 6.10
C LEU A 104 8.73 -9.59 5.32
N TYR A 105 7.87 -8.97 4.52
CA TYR A 105 6.90 -9.62 3.64
C TYR A 105 7.26 -9.37 2.18
N ALA A 106 6.79 -10.27 1.32
CA ALA A 106 6.99 -10.20 -0.11
C ALA A 106 5.72 -10.68 -0.83
N ALA A 107 5.36 -10.01 -1.91
CA ALA A 107 4.21 -10.39 -2.75
C ALA A 107 4.54 -10.20 -4.23
N ARG A 108 3.97 -11.08 -5.07
CA ARG A 108 4.15 -11.04 -6.53
C ARG A 108 2.78 -11.08 -7.20
N ASP A 109 2.67 -10.41 -8.35
CA ASP A 109 1.47 -10.52 -9.17
C ASP A 109 1.18 -11.99 -9.53
N PRO A 110 -0.11 -12.39 -9.66
CA PRO A 110 -0.46 -13.79 -9.91
C PRO A 110 0.13 -14.36 -11.21
N GLN A 111 0.50 -13.47 -12.14
CA GLN A 111 1.02 -13.82 -13.46
C GLN A 111 2.55 -13.96 -13.46
N GLY A 112 3.21 -13.63 -12.34
CA GLY A 112 4.65 -13.72 -12.17
C GLY A 112 5.43 -12.80 -13.12
N ILE A 113 4.88 -11.65 -13.53
CA ILE A 113 5.48 -10.82 -14.59
C ILE A 113 6.78 -10.16 -14.14
N ARG A 114 6.82 -9.63 -12.92
CA ARG A 114 8.01 -8.96 -12.37
C ARG A 114 8.87 -9.94 -11.56
N PRO A 115 10.21 -9.86 -11.61
CA PRO A 115 11.08 -10.79 -10.89
C PRO A 115 11.12 -10.51 -9.38
N LEU A 116 11.19 -11.57 -8.58
CA LEU A 116 11.38 -11.55 -7.13
C LEU A 116 12.03 -12.89 -6.72
N VAL A 117 13.21 -12.86 -6.08
CA VAL A 117 14.03 -14.04 -5.71
C VAL A 117 14.60 -13.91 -4.31
#